data_AF-A0A0T6LVY6-F1
#
_entry.id   AF-A0A0T6LVY6-F1
#
_cell.length_a   1.000
_cell.length_b   1.000
_cell.length_c   1.000
_cell.angle_alpha   90.00
_cell.angle_beta   90.00
_cell.angle_gamma   90.00
#
_symmetry.space_group_name_H-M   'P 1'
#
loop_
_entity.id
_entity.type
_entity.pdbx_description
1 polymer ?
#
loop_
_entity_poly.entity_id
_entity_poly.type
_entity_poly.pdbx_seq_one_letter_code
_entity_poly.pdbx_strand_id
1 'polypeptide(L)'
;METSRRAGSADRVRGARRDVPAGERFARWQELFSPLAIPLEVRSDPSIEFRAEVRHVNLGAVEVASVVASTCEGHWTPKRQEMLQLKHVVHGFQTFQQGRTSFRLRSSDLALYNASRPFQMSVAGECGVSEGIMVSFPRNLLPLSERQVERITTTPLSGRDGIGALLSGLLVRLATDNTDQYLTRDAPRLGNVVVDLVASLLAHELDAGAAVPPETHRQTLRLQVRSFIQQNLDNPDLSPGTIAAAHHMSTRTLHRLFQHDGQTVTDWIRQCRLQRCRQDLADPLLRRDPIQDIAARWGFFNPAHFSRLFRGAYGVNPQEYRDRHVSPRMAELN
;
A
#
# COMPACT_ATOMS: atom_id res chain seq x y z
N MET A 1 30.06 -17.52 -35.74
CA MET A 1 30.97 -17.36 -34.59
C MET A 1 30.11 -16.89 -33.43
N GLU A 2 29.46 -17.85 -32.77
CA GLU A 2 28.46 -17.63 -31.71
C GLU A 2 29.13 -17.10 -30.44
N THR A 3 28.74 -15.91 -30.02
CA THR A 3 29.13 -15.34 -28.73
C THR A 3 28.28 -16.00 -27.64
N SER A 4 28.85 -17.05 -27.05
CA SER A 4 28.40 -17.66 -25.80
C SER A 4 28.32 -16.60 -24.70
N ARG A 5 27.12 -16.06 -24.45
CA ARG A 5 26.86 -15.19 -23.29
C ARG A 5 26.88 -16.05 -22.03
N ARG A 6 27.80 -15.74 -21.11
CA ARG A 6 27.92 -16.39 -19.80
C ARG A 6 26.61 -16.24 -19.03
N ALA A 7 25.97 -17.36 -18.70
CA ALA A 7 24.92 -17.41 -17.69
C ALA A 7 25.56 -17.21 -16.30
N GLY A 8 25.02 -16.29 -15.49
CA GLY A 8 25.43 -16.09 -14.10
C GLY A 8 26.37 -14.93 -13.78
N SER A 9 26.68 -14.02 -14.73
CA SER A 9 27.34 -12.75 -14.39
C SER A 9 26.30 -11.76 -13.88
N ALA A 10 26.42 -11.29 -12.64
CA ALA A 10 25.76 -10.05 -12.28
C ALA A 10 26.56 -8.89 -12.84
N ASP A 11 26.09 -8.37 -13.97
CA ASP A 11 26.59 -7.11 -14.46
C ASP A 11 26.01 -6.00 -13.55
N ARG A 12 26.81 -5.59 -12.56
CA ARG A 12 26.59 -4.31 -11.88
C ARG A 12 26.93 -3.21 -12.84
N VAL A 13 25.93 -2.67 -13.53
CA VAL A 13 26.14 -1.52 -14.40
C VAL A 13 25.67 -0.27 -13.69
N ARG A 14 26.63 0.44 -13.09
CA ARG A 14 26.41 1.77 -12.55
C ARG A 14 26.31 2.76 -13.71
N GLY A 15 25.12 3.31 -13.94
CA GLY A 15 24.95 4.50 -14.78
C GLY A 15 25.64 5.75 -14.20
N ALA A 16 26.14 5.65 -12.96
CA ALA A 16 26.88 6.68 -12.26
C ALA A 16 28.34 6.28 -11.99
N ARG A 17 29.16 6.08 -13.03
CA ARG A 17 30.58 6.40 -12.85
C ARG A 17 30.68 7.92 -12.73
N ARG A 18 31.41 8.44 -11.72
CA ARG A 18 31.70 9.89 -11.60
C ARG A 18 32.39 10.44 -12.85
N ASP A 19 32.91 9.54 -13.67
CA ASP A 19 33.64 9.71 -14.91
C ASP A 19 32.72 10.01 -16.13
N VAL A 20 31.39 9.91 -15.99
CA VAL A 20 30.42 10.23 -17.06
C VAL A 20 29.82 11.64 -16.83
N PRO A 21 29.89 12.56 -17.81
CA PRO A 21 29.30 13.89 -17.73
C PRO A 21 27.81 13.86 -17.40
N ALA A 22 27.34 14.78 -16.56
CA ALA A 22 25.95 14.80 -16.07
C ALA A 22 24.90 14.79 -17.19
N GLY A 23 25.18 15.43 -18.33
CA GLY A 23 24.29 15.46 -19.50
C GLY A 23 24.16 14.13 -20.26
N GLU A 24 25.09 13.19 -20.08
CA GLU A 24 25.10 11.90 -20.80
C GLU A 24 24.60 10.71 -19.95
N ARG A 25 24.50 10.88 -18.63
CA ARG A 25 24.09 9.81 -17.69
C ARG A 25 22.69 9.28 -17.99
N PHE A 26 21.78 10.15 -18.42
CA PHE A 26 20.41 9.81 -18.78
C PHE A 26 20.35 8.90 -20.02
N ALA A 27 21.02 9.29 -21.11
CA ALA A 27 21.07 8.52 -22.36
C ALA A 27 21.74 7.15 -22.15
N ARG A 28 22.85 7.10 -21.39
CA ARG A 28 23.50 5.84 -21.01
C ARG A 28 22.60 4.93 -20.20
N TRP A 29 21.84 5.47 -19.26
CA TRP A 29 20.89 4.69 -18.48
C TRP A 29 19.77 4.07 -19.35
N GLN A 30 19.27 4.79 -20.37
CA GLN A 30 18.32 4.24 -21.34
C GLN A 30 18.91 3.07 -22.14
N GLU A 31 20.17 3.15 -22.56
CA GLU A 31 20.87 2.05 -23.23
C GLU A 31 20.98 0.80 -22.34
N LEU A 32 21.18 0.99 -21.03
CA LEU A 32 21.32 -0.10 -20.04
C LEU A 32 20.00 -0.81 -19.69
N PHE A 33 18.87 -0.15 -19.90
CA PHE A 33 17.54 -0.76 -19.74
C PHE A 33 17.07 -1.52 -21.00
N SER A 34 17.68 -1.27 -22.16
CA SER A 34 17.34 -1.93 -23.44
C SER A 34 17.41 -3.49 -23.41
N PRO A 35 18.37 -4.12 -22.67
CA PRO A 35 18.44 -5.57 -22.49
C PRO A 35 17.29 -6.15 -21.66
N LEU A 36 16.62 -5.37 -20.79
CA LEU A 36 15.39 -5.78 -20.06
C LEU A 36 14.16 -5.87 -20.99
N ALA A 37 14.40 -5.92 -22.30
CA ALA A 37 13.44 -6.15 -23.36
C ALA A 37 12.33 -5.09 -23.51
N ILE A 38 12.54 -3.84 -23.08
CA ILE A 38 11.52 -2.80 -23.26
C ILE A 38 12.10 -1.49 -23.84
N PRO A 39 11.60 -1.01 -25.01
CA PRO A 39 11.84 0.36 -25.44
C PRO A 39 11.20 1.33 -24.45
N LEU A 40 12.07 2.11 -23.82
CA LEU A 40 11.77 2.97 -22.69
C LEU A 40 12.06 4.44 -23.05
N GLU A 41 10.99 5.23 -23.18
CA GLU A 41 11.11 6.69 -23.14
C GLU A 41 11.05 7.11 -21.68
N VAL A 42 12.15 7.63 -21.13
CA VAL A 42 12.10 8.25 -19.81
C VAL A 42 12.21 9.75 -19.95
N ARG A 43 11.58 10.46 -19.02
CA ARG A 43 11.66 11.89 -18.87
C ARG A 43 12.00 12.16 -17.41
N SER A 44 13.09 12.88 -17.17
CA SER A 44 13.39 13.46 -15.87
C SER A 44 13.39 14.98 -16.02
N ASP A 45 13.09 15.69 -14.94
CA ASP A 45 13.26 17.14 -14.90
C ASP A 45 14.75 17.48 -15.10
N PRO A 46 15.14 18.32 -16.09
CA PRO A 46 16.53 18.70 -16.32
C PRO A 46 17.19 19.41 -15.13
N SER A 47 16.39 19.96 -14.20
CA SER A 47 16.87 20.63 -12.99
C SER A 47 17.26 19.65 -11.86
N ILE A 48 16.91 18.36 -11.99
CA ILE A 48 17.23 17.33 -11.01
C ILE A 48 18.45 16.54 -11.49
N GLU A 49 19.47 16.37 -10.63
CA GLU A 49 20.58 15.47 -10.93
C GLU A 49 20.06 14.02 -11.00
N PHE A 50 19.86 13.50 -12.20
CA PHE A 50 19.39 12.13 -12.40
C PHE A 50 20.44 11.11 -11.94
N ARG A 51 20.06 10.27 -10.99
CA ARG A 51 20.86 9.12 -10.53
C ARG A 51 20.05 7.86 -10.70
N ALA A 52 20.68 6.85 -11.30
CA ALA A 52 20.11 5.53 -11.33
C ALA A 52 21.17 4.43 -11.29
N GLU A 53 20.87 3.38 -10.52
CA GLU A 53 21.67 2.17 -10.40
C GLU A 53 20.78 0.98 -10.75
N VAL A 54 21.29 0.11 -11.63
CA VAL A 54 20.60 -1.12 -12.02
C VAL A 54 21.50 -2.28 -11.67
N ARG A 55 20.91 -3.28 -11.04
CA ARG A 55 21.56 -4.56 -10.83
C ARG A 55 20.69 -5.66 -11.38
N HIS A 56 21.28 -6.50 -12.22
CA HIS A 56 20.57 -7.57 -12.90
C HIS A 56 21.03 -8.95 -12.42
N VAL A 57 20.08 -9.86 -12.25
CA VAL A 57 20.28 -11.26 -11.91
C VAL A 57 19.48 -12.11 -12.90
N ASN A 58 20.18 -12.96 -13.66
CA ASN A 58 19.55 -13.91 -14.56
C ASN A 58 19.36 -15.26 -13.86
N LEU A 59 18.11 -15.71 -13.77
CA LEU A 59 17.69 -16.97 -13.15
C LEU A 59 17.12 -17.94 -14.21
N GLY A 60 17.73 -17.98 -15.39
CA GLY A 60 17.25 -18.75 -16.54
C GLY A 60 16.14 -18.00 -17.27
N ALA A 61 14.91 -18.52 -17.22
CA ALA A 61 13.74 -17.90 -17.85
C ALA A 61 13.19 -16.70 -17.05
N VAL A 62 13.69 -16.48 -15.83
CA VAL A 62 13.29 -15.39 -14.95
C VAL A 62 14.44 -14.39 -14.84
N GLU A 63 14.13 -13.11 -14.98
CA GLU A 63 15.07 -12.01 -14.81
C GLU A 63 14.66 -11.18 -13.60
N VAL A 64 15.61 -10.86 -12.73
CA VAL A 64 15.39 -10.00 -11.57
C VAL A 64 16.29 -8.78 -11.70
N ALA A 65 15.70 -7.59 -11.69
CA ALA A 65 16.42 -6.32 -11.76
C ALA A 65 16.10 -5.45 -10.55
N SER A 66 17.11 -5.09 -9.77
CA SER A 66 16.99 -4.00 -8.79
C SER A 66 17.23 -2.67 -9.49
N VAL A 67 16.37 -1.70 -9.22
CA VAL A 67 16.41 -0.37 -9.82
C VAL A 67 16.29 0.66 -8.71
N VAL A 68 17.35 1.45 -8.56
CA VAL A 68 17.31 2.71 -7.84
C VAL A 68 17.25 3.81 -8.89
N ALA A 69 16.27 4.71 -8.81
CA ALA A 69 16.13 5.80 -9.77
C ALA A 69 15.64 7.08 -9.09
N SER A 70 16.21 8.21 -9.49
CA SER A 70 15.68 9.54 -9.19
C SER A 70 14.29 9.75 -9.80
N THR A 71 13.59 10.81 -9.39
CA THR A 71 12.31 11.23 -9.96
C THR A 71 12.35 11.21 -11.50
N CYS A 72 11.54 10.33 -12.08
CA CYS A 72 11.46 10.15 -13.52
C CYS A 72 10.10 9.56 -13.90
N GLU A 73 9.63 9.91 -15.09
CA GLU A 73 8.50 9.28 -15.74
C GLU A 73 9.01 8.39 -16.87
N GLY A 74 8.57 7.14 -16.91
CA GLY A 74 8.84 6.23 -18.00
C GLY A 74 7.57 5.87 -18.76
N HIS A 75 7.68 5.81 -20.09
CA HIS A 75 6.72 5.21 -20.98
C HIS A 75 7.38 4.01 -21.66
N TRP A 76 6.73 2.86 -21.52
CA TRP A 76 7.21 1.60 -22.03
C TRP A 76 6.35 1.15 -23.20
N THR A 77 6.99 0.87 -24.33
CA THR A 77 6.33 0.27 -25.50
C THR A 77 6.71 -1.20 -25.61
N PRO A 78 5.76 -2.10 -25.92
CA PRO A 78 6.03 -3.54 -25.85
C PRO A 78 6.92 -4.05 -26.99
N LYS A 79 7.78 -5.04 -26.70
CA LYS A 79 8.39 -5.91 -27.72
C LYS A 79 7.47 -7.10 -28.01
N ARG A 80 7.68 -7.81 -29.13
CA ARG A 80 6.82 -8.91 -29.62
C ARG A 80 6.64 -10.13 -28.68
N GLN A 81 7.38 -10.23 -27.57
CA GLN A 81 7.31 -11.40 -26.67
C GLN A 81 6.29 -11.20 -25.56
N GLU A 82 5.50 -12.24 -25.29
CA GLU A 82 4.53 -12.26 -24.19
C GLU A 82 5.22 -12.40 -22.82
N MET A 83 5.43 -11.26 -22.17
CA MET A 83 6.11 -11.16 -20.89
C MET A 83 5.19 -10.59 -19.81
N LEU A 84 5.25 -11.19 -18.63
CA LEU A 84 4.69 -10.62 -17.41
C LEU A 84 5.80 -10.02 -16.57
N GLN A 85 5.46 -8.95 -15.87
CA GLN A 85 6.35 -8.30 -14.92
C GLN A 85 5.68 -8.13 -13.57
N LEU A 86 6.45 -8.44 -12.53
CA LEU A 86 6.10 -8.13 -11.15
C LEU A 86 7.01 -6.99 -10.67
N LYS A 87 6.41 -5.85 -10.30
CA LYS A 87 7.10 -4.78 -9.59
C LYS A 87 6.98 -4.98 -8.09
N HIS A 88 8.07 -4.78 -7.38
CA HIS A 88 8.13 -4.63 -5.93
C HIS A 88 8.74 -3.27 -5.60
N VAL A 89 8.04 -2.44 -4.84
CA VAL A 89 8.60 -1.18 -4.33
C VAL A 89 9.28 -1.44 -3.00
N VAL A 90 10.59 -1.24 -2.92
CA VAL A 90 11.36 -1.43 -1.68
C VAL A 90 11.34 -0.14 -0.86
N HIS A 91 11.56 0.99 -1.53
CA HIS A 91 11.56 2.31 -0.91
C HIS A 91 10.91 3.38 -1.80
N GLY A 92 10.15 4.27 -1.17
CA GLY A 92 9.47 5.40 -1.82
C GLY A 92 8.08 5.03 -2.33
N PHE A 93 7.61 5.80 -3.31
CA PHE A 93 6.34 5.55 -3.97
C PHE A 93 6.48 5.64 -5.48
N GLN A 94 5.64 4.88 -6.17
CA GLN A 94 5.59 4.82 -7.62
C GLN A 94 4.13 4.86 -8.05
N THR A 95 3.81 5.57 -9.12
CA THR A 95 2.49 5.48 -9.74
C THR A 95 2.62 4.62 -10.98
N PHE A 96 1.69 3.69 -11.14
CA PHE A 96 1.60 2.79 -12.29
C PHE A 96 0.31 3.06 -13.06
N GLN A 97 0.40 3.02 -14.38
CA GLN A 97 -0.76 3.14 -15.27
C GLN A 97 -0.64 2.20 -16.47
N GLN A 98 -1.66 1.37 -16.70
CA GLN A 98 -1.78 0.51 -17.87
C GLN A 98 -3.23 0.44 -18.33
N GLY A 99 -3.51 0.88 -19.56
CA GLY A 99 -4.88 1.01 -20.06
C GLY A 99 -5.72 1.96 -19.20
N ARG A 100 -6.81 1.46 -18.63
CA ARG A 100 -7.70 2.23 -17.73
C ARG A 100 -7.32 2.12 -16.25
N THR A 101 -6.37 1.24 -15.93
CA THR A 101 -5.94 0.98 -14.56
C THR A 101 -4.87 2.00 -14.17
N SER A 102 -5.05 2.64 -13.01
CA SER A 102 -4.04 3.48 -12.38
C SER A 102 -4.05 3.27 -10.88
N PHE A 103 -2.89 3.05 -10.28
CA PHE A 103 -2.75 2.91 -8.83
C PHE A 103 -1.38 3.40 -8.36
N ARG A 104 -1.31 3.73 -7.07
CA ARG A 104 -0.07 4.12 -6.39
C ARG A 104 0.46 2.94 -5.59
N LEU A 105 1.73 2.62 -5.80
CA LEU A 105 2.51 1.63 -5.05
C LEU A 105 3.35 2.35 -4.01
N ARG A 106 3.31 1.84 -2.77
CA ARG A 106 4.11 2.27 -1.63
C ARG A 106 5.16 1.21 -1.32
N SER A 107 6.09 1.51 -0.42
CA SER A 107 7.03 0.51 0.10
C SER A 107 6.32 -0.79 0.50
N SER A 108 6.90 -1.91 0.10
CA SER A 108 6.39 -3.27 0.23
C SER A 108 5.13 -3.60 -0.59
N ASP A 109 4.66 -2.72 -1.47
CA ASP A 109 3.61 -3.06 -2.41
C ASP A 109 4.19 -3.79 -3.63
N LEU A 110 3.42 -4.76 -4.12
CA LEU A 110 3.70 -5.54 -5.30
C LEU A 110 2.67 -5.22 -6.39
N ALA A 111 3.04 -5.34 -7.66
CA ALA A 111 2.11 -5.21 -8.78
C ALA A 111 2.50 -6.11 -9.94
N LEU A 112 1.56 -6.94 -10.39
CA LEU A 112 1.71 -7.69 -11.64
C LEU A 112 1.13 -6.88 -12.79
N TYR A 113 1.83 -6.82 -13.92
CA TYR A 113 1.32 -6.22 -15.15
C TYR A 113 1.84 -6.94 -16.39
N ASN A 114 1.14 -6.73 -17.50
CA ASN A 114 1.53 -7.32 -18.78
C ASN A 114 2.49 -6.38 -19.50
N ALA A 115 3.78 -6.71 -19.51
CA ALA A 115 4.81 -5.91 -20.17
C ALA A 115 4.71 -5.95 -21.72
N SER A 116 3.83 -6.79 -22.25
CA SER A 116 3.48 -6.86 -23.68
C SER A 116 2.41 -5.83 -24.08
N ARG A 117 1.88 -5.06 -23.13
CA ARG A 117 0.97 -3.92 -23.37
C ARG A 117 1.66 -2.62 -22.96
N PRO A 118 1.40 -1.48 -23.63
CA PRO A 118 1.96 -0.20 -23.22
C PRO A 118 1.60 0.14 -21.77
N PHE A 119 2.56 0.66 -21.01
CA PHE A 119 2.35 1.11 -19.64
C PHE A 119 3.21 2.33 -19.33
N GLN A 120 2.79 3.06 -18.29
CA GLN A 120 3.47 4.24 -17.78
C GLN A 120 3.76 4.02 -16.30
N MET A 121 4.92 4.47 -15.86
CA MET A 121 5.29 4.51 -14.44
C MET A 121 5.94 5.84 -14.14
N SER A 122 5.54 6.45 -13.04
CA SER A 122 6.22 7.63 -12.52
C SER A 122 6.79 7.34 -11.14
N VAL A 123 8.06 7.66 -10.99
CA VAL A 123 8.73 7.79 -9.70
C VAL A 123 8.57 9.23 -9.31
N ALA A 124 7.69 9.49 -8.34
CA ALA A 124 7.66 10.74 -7.61
C ALA A 124 8.11 10.39 -6.20
N GLY A 125 9.10 11.07 -5.64
CA GLY A 125 9.58 10.77 -4.30
C GLY A 125 9.77 12.06 -3.52
N GLU A 126 9.24 12.13 -2.30
CA GLU A 126 9.52 13.21 -1.34
C GLU A 126 11.02 13.32 -1.00
N CYS A 127 11.77 12.22 -1.18
CA CYS A 127 13.23 12.14 -1.02
C CYS A 127 14.01 12.12 -2.35
N GLY A 128 13.35 12.33 -3.50
CA GLY A 128 13.99 12.42 -4.82
C GLY A 128 14.53 11.11 -5.42
N VAL A 129 14.46 9.96 -4.72
CA VAL A 129 14.90 8.64 -5.20
C VAL A 129 13.91 7.55 -4.75
N SER A 130 13.63 6.58 -5.63
CA SER A 130 12.88 5.35 -5.31
C SER A 130 13.72 4.11 -5.64
N GLU A 131 13.56 3.09 -4.80
CA GLU A 131 14.15 1.76 -5.02
C GLU A 131 13.03 0.75 -5.25
N GLY A 132 13.18 -0.08 -6.28
CA GLY A 132 12.27 -1.19 -6.50
C GLY A 132 12.88 -2.29 -7.34
N ILE A 133 12.35 -3.49 -7.16
CA ILE A 133 12.77 -4.70 -7.84
C ILE A 133 11.74 -5.02 -8.92
N MET A 134 12.21 -5.41 -10.09
CA MET A 134 11.40 -5.86 -11.21
C MET A 134 11.74 -7.31 -11.50
N VAL A 135 10.72 -8.16 -11.57
CA VAL A 135 10.84 -9.55 -11.97
C VAL A 135 10.16 -9.71 -13.32
N SER A 136 10.88 -10.19 -14.32
CA SER A 136 10.36 -10.44 -15.66
C SER A 136 10.37 -11.94 -15.94
N PHE A 137 9.28 -12.47 -16.48
CA PHE A 137 9.20 -13.88 -16.85
C PHE A 137 8.17 -14.10 -17.98
N PRO A 138 8.35 -15.16 -18.80
CA PRO A 138 7.38 -15.56 -19.81
C PRO A 138 6.01 -15.86 -19.22
N ARG A 139 4.94 -15.43 -19.89
CA ARG A 139 3.56 -15.65 -19.44
C ARG A 139 3.23 -17.14 -19.20
N ASN A 140 3.78 -18.04 -20.01
CA ASN A 140 3.51 -19.47 -19.95
C ASN A 140 4.05 -20.17 -18.69
N LEU A 141 4.87 -19.49 -17.88
CA LEU A 141 5.35 -20.03 -16.60
C LEU A 141 4.31 -19.93 -15.48
N LEU A 142 3.25 -19.12 -15.65
CA LEU A 142 2.16 -19.07 -14.70
C LEU A 142 0.99 -19.97 -15.13
N PRO A 143 0.47 -20.82 -14.23
CA PRO A 143 -0.68 -21.67 -14.50
C PRO A 143 -2.00 -20.89 -14.38
N LEU A 144 -2.09 -19.71 -15.01
CA LEU A 144 -3.25 -18.80 -14.92
C LEU A 144 -3.83 -18.47 -16.30
N SER A 145 -5.15 -18.48 -16.40
CA SER A 145 -5.88 -18.02 -17.59
C SER A 145 -5.72 -16.51 -17.80
N GLU A 146 -5.97 -16.01 -19.02
CA GLU A 146 -5.89 -14.57 -19.31
C GLU A 146 -6.82 -13.74 -18.42
N ARG A 147 -8.05 -14.22 -18.19
CA ARG A 147 -9.00 -13.54 -17.32
C ARG A 147 -8.51 -13.42 -15.89
N GLN A 148 -7.83 -14.44 -15.37
CA GLN A 148 -7.25 -14.41 -14.02
C GLN A 148 -6.10 -13.39 -13.93
N VAL A 149 -5.21 -13.38 -14.92
CA VAL A 149 -4.14 -12.39 -15.01
C VAL A 149 -4.73 -10.98 -15.08
N GLU A 150 -5.70 -10.74 -15.98
CA GLU A 150 -6.33 -9.43 -16.12
C GLU A 150 -6.94 -8.93 -14.82
N ARG A 151 -7.64 -9.79 -14.07
CA ARG A 151 -8.18 -9.43 -12.74
C ARG A 151 -7.09 -8.96 -11.79
N ILE A 152 -5.99 -9.70 -11.67
CA ILE A 152 -4.87 -9.36 -10.79
C ILE A 152 -4.19 -8.06 -11.21
N THR A 153 -4.01 -7.83 -12.52
CA THR A 153 -3.32 -6.62 -13.03
C THR A 153 -4.06 -5.30 -12.75
N THR A 154 -5.26 -5.36 -12.16
CA THR A 154 -6.05 -4.16 -11.81
C THR A 154 -5.76 -3.60 -10.42
N THR A 155 -5.05 -4.33 -9.56
CA THR A 155 -4.88 -3.96 -8.15
C THR A 155 -3.46 -4.19 -7.63
N PRO A 156 -2.96 -3.36 -6.70
CA PRO A 156 -1.76 -3.68 -5.92
C PRO A 156 -1.95 -4.96 -5.10
N LEU A 157 -0.86 -5.69 -4.89
CA LEU A 157 -0.76 -6.89 -4.06
C LEU A 157 0.04 -6.55 -2.81
N SER A 158 -0.31 -7.13 -1.65
CA SER A 158 0.45 -6.90 -0.42
C SER A 158 1.74 -7.71 -0.42
N GLY A 159 2.89 -7.04 -0.30
CA GLY A 159 4.17 -7.68 -0.04
C GLY A 159 4.57 -7.70 1.44
N ARG A 160 3.63 -7.42 2.35
CA ARG A 160 3.88 -7.25 3.80
C ARG A 160 3.55 -8.47 4.64
N ASP A 161 2.63 -9.30 4.16
CA ASP A 161 2.05 -10.41 4.92
C ASP A 161 2.08 -11.72 4.11
N GLY A 162 2.03 -12.86 4.81
CA GLY A 162 1.88 -14.18 4.22
C GLY A 162 2.89 -14.49 3.10
N ILE A 163 2.39 -14.99 1.96
CA ILE A 163 3.20 -15.33 0.79
C ILE A 163 3.87 -14.08 0.19
N GLY A 164 3.19 -12.93 0.25
CA GLY A 164 3.73 -11.66 -0.21
C GLY A 164 4.98 -11.26 0.56
N ALA A 165 5.00 -11.40 1.89
CA ALA A 165 6.18 -11.15 2.72
C ALA A 165 7.36 -12.07 2.35
N LEU A 166 7.09 -13.36 2.13
CA LEU A 166 8.10 -14.34 1.74
C LEU A 166 8.72 -14.00 0.38
N LEU A 167 7.88 -13.68 -0.61
CA LEU A 167 8.32 -13.26 -1.94
C LEU A 167 9.14 -11.96 -1.86
N SER A 168 8.64 -10.94 -1.18
CA SER A 168 9.35 -9.66 -0.98
C SER A 168 10.74 -9.87 -0.38
N GLY A 169 10.83 -10.68 0.68
CA GLY A 169 12.10 -10.99 1.35
C GLY A 169 13.09 -11.72 0.44
N LEU A 170 12.62 -12.72 -0.32
CA LEU A 170 13.45 -13.42 -1.29
C LEU A 170 13.96 -12.49 -2.39
N LEU A 171 13.09 -11.65 -2.96
CA LEU A 171 13.46 -10.71 -4.01
C LEU A 171 14.49 -9.70 -3.53
N VAL A 172 14.32 -9.15 -2.33
CA VAL A 172 15.31 -8.23 -1.73
C VAL A 172 16.65 -8.93 -1.57
N ARG A 173 16.69 -10.15 -1.04
CA ARG A 173 17.95 -10.92 -0.94
C ARG A 173 18.60 -11.17 -2.29
N LEU A 174 17.83 -11.60 -3.30
CA LEU A 174 18.34 -11.78 -4.66
C LEU A 174 18.90 -10.49 -5.25
N ALA A 175 18.30 -9.34 -4.93
CA ALA A 175 18.75 -8.03 -5.35
C ALA A 175 20.01 -7.53 -4.60
N THR A 176 20.11 -7.81 -3.30
CA THR A 176 21.18 -7.28 -2.44
C THR A 176 22.40 -8.20 -2.34
N ASP A 177 22.22 -9.51 -2.28
CA ASP A 177 23.30 -10.47 -2.07
C ASP A 177 24.34 -10.43 -3.19
N ASN A 178 25.60 -10.73 -2.87
CA ASN A 178 26.63 -10.93 -3.90
C ASN A 178 26.30 -12.21 -4.66
N THR A 179 25.84 -12.03 -5.89
CA THR A 179 25.45 -13.05 -6.89
C THR A 179 26.48 -14.14 -7.13
N ASP A 180 27.75 -13.91 -6.77
CA ASP A 180 28.81 -14.94 -6.79
C ASP A 180 28.56 -16.07 -5.77
N GLN A 181 27.58 -15.93 -4.88
CA GLN A 181 27.17 -16.96 -3.90
C GLN A 181 26.21 -18.00 -4.49
N TYR A 182 25.52 -17.69 -5.59
CA TYR A 182 24.61 -18.64 -6.23
C TYR A 182 25.36 -19.31 -7.39
N LEU A 183 25.65 -20.61 -7.26
CA LEU A 183 26.28 -21.35 -8.35
C LEU A 183 25.41 -21.21 -9.61
N THR A 184 26.02 -20.99 -10.77
CA THR A 184 25.34 -20.87 -12.07
C THR A 184 24.33 -22.00 -12.33
N ARG A 185 24.54 -23.17 -11.70
CA ARG A 185 23.67 -24.35 -11.80
C ARG A 185 22.35 -24.22 -11.02
N ASP A 186 22.30 -23.39 -9.97
CA ASP A 186 21.12 -23.23 -9.13
C ASP A 186 20.18 -22.13 -9.65
N ALA A 187 20.66 -21.27 -10.56
CA ALA A 187 19.91 -20.15 -11.10
C ALA A 187 18.54 -20.55 -11.69
N PRO A 188 18.39 -21.61 -12.52
CA PRO A 188 17.07 -22.04 -13.01
C PRO A 188 16.15 -22.55 -11.90
N ARG A 189 16.71 -23.21 -10.87
CA ARG A 189 15.93 -23.71 -9.72
C ARG A 189 15.40 -22.56 -8.87
N LEU A 190 16.23 -21.54 -8.64
CA LEU A 190 15.82 -20.30 -7.97
C LEU A 190 14.78 -19.55 -8.79
N GLY A 191 14.90 -19.52 -10.13
CA GLY A 191 13.88 -18.98 -11.02
C GLY A 191 12.52 -19.66 -10.82
N ASN A 192 12.49 -20.99 -10.76
CA ASN A 192 11.27 -21.74 -10.46
C ASN A 192 10.69 -21.40 -9.09
N VAL A 193 11.53 -21.30 -8.04
CA VAL A 193 11.08 -20.90 -6.69
C VAL A 193 10.42 -19.52 -6.70
N VAL A 194 11.00 -18.55 -7.44
CA VAL A 194 10.40 -17.22 -7.59
C VAL A 194 9.05 -17.32 -8.30
N VAL A 195 8.96 -18.05 -9.41
CA VAL A 195 7.70 -18.23 -10.16
C VAL A 195 6.65 -18.94 -9.31
N ASP A 196 7.02 -19.96 -8.54
CA ASP A 196 6.11 -20.70 -7.66
C ASP A 196 5.55 -19.80 -6.56
N LEU A 197 6.37 -18.93 -5.97
CA LEU A 197 5.93 -17.94 -4.98
C LEU A 197 5.03 -16.88 -5.60
N VAL A 198 5.34 -16.42 -6.82
CA VAL A 198 4.44 -15.54 -7.57
C VAL A 198 3.11 -16.25 -7.82
N ALA A 199 3.12 -17.44 -8.41
CA ALA A 199 1.92 -18.21 -8.70
C ALA A 199 1.08 -18.45 -7.44
N SER A 200 1.73 -18.76 -6.31
CA SER A 200 1.06 -18.97 -5.02
C SER A 200 0.43 -17.69 -4.47
N LEU A 201 1.12 -16.54 -4.57
CA LEU A 201 0.57 -15.24 -4.20
C LEU A 201 -0.65 -14.90 -5.06
N LEU A 202 -0.54 -15.12 -6.37
CA LEU A 202 -1.61 -14.83 -7.32
C LEU A 202 -2.82 -15.77 -7.11
N ALA A 203 -2.58 -17.05 -6.86
CA ALA A 203 -3.61 -18.00 -6.51
C ALA A 203 -4.31 -17.58 -5.21
N HIS A 204 -3.56 -17.20 -4.17
CA HIS A 204 -4.12 -16.69 -2.92
C HIS A 204 -5.00 -15.46 -3.12
N GLU A 205 -4.60 -14.52 -3.97
CA GLU A 205 -5.38 -13.32 -4.27
C GLU A 205 -6.61 -13.60 -5.15
N LEU A 206 -6.50 -14.56 -6.08
CA LEU A 206 -7.63 -15.03 -6.88
C LEU A 206 -8.63 -15.83 -6.05
N ASP A 207 -8.14 -16.64 -5.10
CA ASP A 207 -8.92 -17.41 -4.15
C ASP A 207 -9.52 -16.48 -3.10
N ALA A 208 -8.83 -15.46 -2.61
CA ALA A 208 -9.46 -14.40 -1.83
C ALA A 208 -10.54 -13.70 -2.68
N GLY A 209 -10.28 -13.41 -3.94
CA GLY A 209 -11.26 -12.84 -4.86
C GLY A 209 -12.40 -13.78 -5.28
N ALA A 210 -12.29 -15.09 -5.07
CA ALA A 210 -13.28 -16.11 -5.45
C ALA A 210 -13.98 -16.75 -4.23
N ALA A 211 -13.32 -16.75 -3.08
CA ALA A 211 -13.71 -17.37 -1.82
C ALA A 211 -13.99 -16.35 -0.72
N VAL A 212 -13.83 -15.04 -0.94
CA VAL A 212 -14.40 -14.03 -0.03
C VAL A 212 -15.91 -14.02 -0.22
N PRO A 213 -16.70 -14.49 0.77
CA PRO A 213 -18.11 -14.19 0.77
C PRO A 213 -18.24 -12.65 0.77
N PRO A 214 -19.23 -12.06 0.10
CA PRO A 214 -19.48 -10.61 0.14
C PRO A 214 -19.43 -10.01 1.55
N GLU A 215 -19.69 -10.85 2.55
CA GLU A 215 -19.64 -10.55 3.97
C GLU A 215 -18.23 -10.22 4.50
N THR A 216 -17.15 -10.92 4.11
CA THR A 216 -15.81 -10.64 4.66
C THR A 216 -15.19 -9.36 4.08
N HIS A 217 -15.41 -9.07 2.79
CA HIS A 217 -15.01 -7.77 2.22
C HIS A 217 -15.78 -6.61 2.87
N ARG A 218 -17.07 -6.80 3.12
CA ARG A 218 -17.89 -5.82 3.86
C ARG A 218 -17.41 -5.68 5.30
N GLN A 219 -16.99 -6.76 5.97
CA GLN A 219 -16.43 -6.70 7.32
C GLN A 219 -15.10 -5.93 7.36
N THR A 220 -14.18 -6.17 6.43
CA THR A 220 -12.92 -5.41 6.35
C THR A 220 -13.19 -3.93 6.09
N LEU A 221 -14.04 -3.61 5.11
CA LEU A 221 -14.44 -2.23 4.83
C LEU A 221 -15.12 -1.58 6.05
N ARG A 222 -15.93 -2.34 6.79
CA ARG A 222 -16.58 -1.89 8.03
C ARG A 222 -15.57 -1.57 9.12
N LEU A 223 -14.57 -2.41 9.32
CA LEU A 223 -13.50 -2.18 10.29
C LEU A 223 -12.70 -0.91 9.95
N GLN A 224 -12.36 -0.73 8.67
CA GLN A 224 -11.68 0.47 8.18
C GLN A 224 -12.50 1.74 8.44
N VAL A 225 -13.79 1.72 8.13
CA VAL A 225 -14.70 2.86 8.38
C VAL A 225 -14.84 3.15 9.88
N ARG A 226 -14.97 2.11 10.73
CA ARG A 226 -15.05 2.31 12.19
C ARG A 226 -13.75 2.89 12.75
N SER A 227 -12.59 2.43 12.26
CA SER A 227 -11.28 2.98 12.64
C SER A 227 -11.15 4.45 12.23
N PHE A 228 -11.56 4.79 11.00
CA PHE A 228 -11.56 6.18 10.52
C PHE A 228 -12.42 7.07 11.40
N ILE A 229 -13.64 6.63 11.75
CA ILE A 229 -14.53 7.36 12.65
C ILE A 229 -13.84 7.62 14.00
N GLN A 230 -13.26 6.58 14.62
CA GLN A 230 -12.60 6.67 15.93
C GLN A 230 -11.42 7.65 15.95
N GLN A 231 -10.66 7.71 14.86
CA GLN A 231 -9.50 8.60 14.72
C GLN A 231 -9.87 10.07 14.47
N ASN A 232 -11.11 10.34 14.06
CA ASN A 232 -11.57 11.67 13.68
C ASN A 232 -12.76 12.16 14.53
N LEU A 233 -12.99 11.58 15.73
CA LEU A 233 -14.17 11.89 16.56
C LEU A 233 -14.21 13.33 17.09
N ASP A 234 -13.03 13.92 17.28
CA ASP A 234 -12.77 15.30 17.72
C ASP A 234 -13.02 16.32 16.60
N ASN A 235 -13.04 15.88 15.34
CA ASN A 235 -13.42 16.74 14.23
C ASN A 235 -14.94 17.03 14.27
N PRO A 236 -15.36 18.30 14.46
CA PRO A 236 -16.78 18.65 14.52
C PRO A 236 -17.50 18.41 13.19
N ASP A 237 -16.79 18.50 12.07
CA ASP A 237 -17.33 18.34 10.71
C ASP A 237 -17.42 16.87 10.27
N LEU A 238 -17.04 15.91 11.14
CA LEU A 238 -17.18 14.49 10.86
C LEU A 238 -18.65 14.13 10.59
N SER A 239 -18.94 13.85 9.33
CA SER A 239 -20.27 13.54 8.82
C SER A 239 -20.24 12.30 7.91
N PRO A 240 -21.40 11.66 7.67
CA PRO A 240 -21.48 10.54 6.71
C PRO A 240 -20.92 10.89 5.32
N GLY A 241 -21.06 12.14 4.88
CA GLY A 241 -20.49 12.62 3.62
C GLY A 241 -18.96 12.61 3.62
N THR A 242 -18.33 13.16 4.67
CA THR A 242 -16.87 13.16 4.82
C THR A 242 -16.28 11.75 4.92
N ILE A 243 -16.96 10.84 5.62
CA ILE A 243 -16.54 9.44 5.76
C ILE A 243 -16.66 8.72 4.41
N ALA A 244 -17.78 8.90 3.72
CA ALA A 244 -17.99 8.28 2.40
C ALA A 244 -16.94 8.75 1.38
N ALA A 245 -16.61 10.04 1.38
CA ALA A 245 -15.57 10.62 0.53
C ALA A 245 -14.17 10.03 0.85
N ALA A 246 -13.82 9.90 2.13
CA ALA A 246 -12.53 9.35 2.56
C ALA A 246 -12.31 7.87 2.15
N HIS A 247 -13.41 7.12 1.99
CA HIS A 247 -13.38 5.72 1.55
C HIS A 247 -13.84 5.52 0.10
N HIS A 248 -13.90 6.59 -0.71
CA HIS A 248 -14.29 6.54 -2.12
C HIS A 248 -15.61 5.80 -2.39
N MET A 249 -16.60 5.95 -1.51
CA MET A 249 -17.92 5.32 -1.62
C MET A 249 -19.05 6.34 -1.58
N SER A 250 -20.26 5.92 -1.98
CA SER A 250 -21.46 6.74 -1.80
C SER A 250 -21.96 6.68 -0.36
N THR A 251 -22.62 7.74 0.10
CA THR A 251 -23.30 7.79 1.41
C THR A 251 -24.35 6.68 1.55
N ARG A 252 -25.03 6.31 0.45
CA ARG A 252 -25.96 5.18 0.42
C ARG A 252 -25.27 3.85 0.74
N THR A 253 -24.08 3.61 0.19
CA THR A 253 -23.29 2.40 0.49
C THR A 253 -22.83 2.39 1.94
N LEU A 254 -22.40 3.54 2.46
CA LEU A 254 -22.04 3.71 3.87
C LEU A 254 -23.22 3.39 4.81
N HIS A 255 -24.42 3.93 4.55
CA HIS A 255 -25.60 3.62 5.36
C HIS A 255 -25.96 2.13 5.33
N ARG A 256 -25.88 1.49 4.15
CA ARG A 256 -26.10 0.05 4.00
C ARG A 256 -25.06 -0.81 4.73
N LEU A 257 -23.84 -0.29 4.92
CA LEU A 257 -22.80 -0.96 5.69
C LEU A 257 -23.13 -1.02 7.19
N PHE A 258 -23.81 0.00 7.71
CA PHE A 258 -24.22 0.08 9.11
C PHE A 258 -25.61 -0.53 9.38
N GLN A 259 -26.51 -0.56 8.39
CA GLN A 259 -27.83 -1.20 8.51
C GLN A 259 -27.76 -2.67 8.94
N HIS A 260 -26.72 -3.40 8.53
CA HIS A 260 -26.51 -4.79 8.92
C HIS A 260 -26.24 -4.96 10.43
N ASP A 261 -25.81 -3.90 11.12
CA ASP A 261 -25.57 -3.89 12.57
C ASP A 261 -26.79 -3.38 13.36
N GLY A 262 -27.93 -3.16 12.70
CA GLY A 262 -29.12 -2.59 13.33
C GLY A 262 -28.97 -1.15 13.80
N GLN A 263 -27.92 -0.43 13.35
CA GLN A 263 -27.65 0.96 13.74
C GLN A 263 -27.34 1.84 12.52
N THR A 264 -27.49 3.15 12.65
CA THR A 264 -27.05 4.09 11.61
C THR A 264 -25.60 4.53 11.87
N VAL A 265 -24.88 4.94 10.81
CA VAL A 265 -23.53 5.52 10.96
C VAL A 265 -23.55 6.77 11.84
N THR A 266 -24.62 7.57 11.77
CA THR A 266 -24.81 8.76 12.61
C THR A 266 -24.99 8.40 14.09
N ASP A 267 -25.76 7.35 14.38
CA ASP A 267 -25.92 6.86 15.76
C ASP A 267 -24.62 6.26 16.29
N TRP A 268 -23.85 5.56 15.45
CA TRP A 268 -22.53 5.05 15.83
C TRP A 268 -21.54 6.16 16.19
N ILE A 269 -21.46 7.22 15.37
CA ILE A 269 -20.65 8.41 15.67
C ILE A 269 -21.08 9.03 16.99
N ARG A 270 -22.40 9.18 17.20
CA ARG A 270 -22.97 9.72 18.45
C ARG A 270 -22.59 8.87 19.67
N GLN A 271 -22.70 7.54 19.57
CA GLN A 271 -22.31 6.62 20.65
C GLN A 271 -20.82 6.72 20.96
N CYS A 272 -19.96 6.75 19.94
CA CYS A 272 -18.52 6.91 20.12
C CYS A 272 -18.19 8.24 20.83
N ARG A 273 -18.83 9.36 20.42
CA ARG A 273 -18.68 10.67 21.06
C ARG A 273 -19.16 10.66 22.51
N LEU A 274 -20.33 10.06 22.79
CA LEU A 274 -20.82 9.90 24.17
C LEU A 274 -19.87 9.07 25.05
N GLN A 275 -19.26 8.02 24.48
CA GLN A 275 -18.29 7.19 25.20
C GLN A 275 -17.02 7.99 25.54
N ARG A 276 -16.56 8.86 24.64
CA ARG A 276 -15.45 9.78 24.92
C ARG A 276 -15.81 10.80 25.99
N CYS A 277 -16.99 11.43 25.92
CA CYS A 277 -17.47 12.29 27.00
C CYS A 277 -17.51 11.56 28.34
N ARG A 278 -17.95 10.29 28.36
CA ARG A 278 -18.00 9.48 29.59
C ARG A 278 -16.60 9.21 30.16
N GLN A 279 -15.61 8.98 29.30
CA GLN A 279 -14.21 8.82 29.72
C GLN A 279 -13.70 10.12 30.34
N ASP A 280 -13.89 11.24 29.64
CA ASP A 280 -13.43 12.57 30.11
C ASP A 280 -14.13 12.99 31.41
N LEU A 281 -15.42 12.67 31.59
CA LEU A 281 -16.17 12.96 32.82
C LEU A 281 -15.71 12.12 34.01
N ALA A 282 -15.09 10.96 33.77
CA ALA A 282 -14.53 10.11 34.82
C ALA A 282 -13.05 10.42 35.11
N ASP A 283 -12.40 11.24 34.27
CA ASP A 283 -10.98 11.58 34.44
C ASP A 283 -10.81 12.63 35.56
N PRO A 284 -10.06 12.32 36.64
CA PRO A 284 -9.78 13.27 37.71
C PRO A 284 -9.07 14.54 37.24
N LEU A 285 -8.26 14.46 36.16
CA LEU A 285 -7.54 15.62 35.60
C LEU A 285 -8.50 16.63 34.96
N LEU A 286 -9.64 16.17 34.45
CA LEU A 286 -10.65 17.00 33.80
C LEU A 286 -11.80 17.41 34.74
N ARG A 287 -11.64 17.20 36.06
CA ARG A 287 -12.68 17.51 37.05
C ARG A 287 -13.14 18.97 37.01
N ARG A 288 -12.21 19.89 36.76
CA ARG A 288 -12.45 21.33 36.73
C ARG A 288 -13.03 21.82 35.40
N ASP A 289 -12.95 21.01 34.35
CA ASP A 289 -13.47 21.39 33.03
C ASP A 289 -15.01 21.43 33.07
N PRO A 290 -15.63 22.52 32.61
CA PRO A 290 -17.08 22.60 32.46
C PRO A 290 -17.60 21.43 31.62
N ILE A 291 -18.72 20.82 32.04
CA ILE A 291 -19.33 19.69 31.31
C ILE A 291 -19.63 20.07 29.85
N GLN A 292 -20.06 21.31 29.64
CA GLN A 292 -20.35 21.85 28.31
C GLN A 292 -19.10 21.90 27.41
N ASP A 293 -17.91 22.14 27.97
CA ASP A 293 -16.66 22.23 27.20
C ASP A 293 -16.18 20.83 26.82
N ILE A 294 -16.31 19.86 27.74
CA ILE A 294 -16.08 18.44 27.45
C ILE A 294 -17.05 17.97 26.35
N ALA A 295 -18.33 18.32 26.45
CA ALA A 295 -19.32 17.96 25.44
C ALA A 295 -19.01 18.60 24.08
N ALA A 296 -18.64 19.88 24.05
CA ALA A 296 -18.30 20.61 22.83
C ALA A 296 -17.05 20.04 22.13
N ARG A 297 -16.04 19.60 22.88
CA ARG A 297 -14.83 18.93 22.35
C ARG A 297 -15.16 17.71 21.49
N TRP A 298 -16.23 16.99 21.85
CA TRP A 298 -16.70 15.81 21.12
C TRP A 298 -17.90 16.13 20.20
N GLY A 299 -18.12 17.40 19.86
CA GLY A 299 -19.12 17.82 18.87
C GLY A 299 -20.55 17.94 19.39
N PHE A 300 -20.76 18.08 20.71
CA PHE A 300 -22.06 18.39 21.30
C PHE A 300 -22.15 19.85 21.75
N PHE A 301 -22.63 20.72 20.86
CA PHE A 301 -22.74 22.16 21.12
C PHE A 301 -24.00 22.60 21.88
N ASN A 302 -24.99 21.71 22.07
CA ASN A 302 -26.22 22.02 22.79
C ASN A 302 -26.25 21.24 24.13
N PRO A 303 -26.08 21.92 25.29
CA PRO A 303 -26.01 21.27 26.60
C PRO A 303 -27.28 20.49 27.00
N ALA A 304 -28.46 21.01 26.66
CA ALA A 304 -29.74 20.37 26.97
C ALA A 304 -29.98 19.12 26.11
N HIS A 305 -29.51 19.13 24.86
CA HIS A 305 -29.53 17.95 24.00
C HIS A 305 -28.51 16.90 24.46
N PHE A 306 -27.28 17.31 24.80
CA PHE A 306 -26.25 16.43 25.34
C PHE A 306 -26.72 15.73 26.63
N SER A 307 -27.25 16.49 27.60
CA SER A 307 -27.70 15.93 28.88
C SER A 307 -28.79 14.87 28.70
N ARG A 308 -29.72 15.08 27.76
CA ARG A 308 -30.76 14.10 27.42
C ARG A 308 -30.17 12.85 26.78
N LEU A 309 -29.26 13.00 25.81
CA LEU A 309 -28.60 11.88 25.15
C LEU A 309 -27.75 11.06 26.13
N PHE A 310 -26.98 11.73 26.99
CA PHE A 310 -26.13 11.08 27.99
C PHE A 310 -26.96 10.30 29.01
N ARG A 311 -28.03 10.92 29.54
CA ARG A 311 -28.97 10.23 30.44
C ARG A 311 -29.67 9.06 29.75
N GLY A 312 -30.07 9.21 28.49
CA GLY A 312 -30.65 8.13 27.71
C GLY A 312 -29.69 6.95 27.52
N ALA A 313 -28.40 7.23 27.31
CA ALA A 313 -27.38 6.19 27.10
C ALA A 313 -26.89 5.52 28.39
N TYR A 314 -26.82 6.25 29.50
CA TYR A 314 -26.15 5.79 30.73
C TYR A 314 -27.01 5.82 32.00
N GLY A 315 -28.29 6.20 31.90
CA GLY A 315 -29.25 6.20 33.01
C GLY A 315 -29.13 7.36 34.01
N VAL A 316 -28.01 8.08 34.03
CA VAL A 316 -27.74 9.20 34.93
C VAL A 316 -27.35 10.46 34.16
N ASN A 317 -27.47 11.63 34.79
CA ASN A 317 -27.04 12.87 34.15
C ASN A 317 -25.49 13.02 34.19
N PRO A 318 -24.88 13.83 33.31
CA PRO A 318 -23.42 13.98 33.23
C PRO A 318 -22.74 14.42 34.54
N GLN A 319 -23.36 15.33 35.30
CA GLN A 319 -22.83 15.85 36.56
C GLN A 319 -22.82 14.75 37.62
N GLU A 320 -23.94 14.05 37.78
CA GLU A 320 -24.07 12.91 38.67
C GLU A 320 -23.09 11.78 38.32
N TYR A 321 -22.85 11.53 37.03
CA TYR A 321 -21.85 10.56 36.59
C TYR A 321 -20.43 10.94 37.04
N ARG A 322 -20.06 12.22 36.85
CA ARG A 322 -18.77 12.78 37.27
C ARG A 322 -18.58 12.66 38.78
N ASP A 323 -19.57 13.09 39.56
CA ASP A 323 -19.48 13.09 41.02
C ASP A 323 -19.28 11.67 41.59
N ARG A 324 -19.87 10.65 40.94
CA ARG A 324 -19.70 9.23 41.31
C ARG A 324 -18.32 8.66 40.99
N HIS A 325 -17.71 9.05 39.87
CA HIS A 325 -16.46 8.45 39.40
C HIS A 325 -15.21 9.18 39.87
N VAL A 326 -15.35 10.44 40.31
CA VAL A 326 -14.25 11.24 40.87
C VAL A 326 -14.34 11.33 42.41
N SER A 327 -14.96 10.34 43.06
CA SER A 327 -14.97 10.24 44.52
C SER A 327 -13.56 10.04 45.09
N PRO A 328 -13.20 10.69 46.22
CA PRO A 328 -11.84 10.77 46.71
C PRO A 328 -11.40 9.45 47.34
N ARG A 329 -10.78 8.55 46.56
CA ARG A 329 -9.91 7.51 47.12
C ARG A 329 -8.51 8.09 47.24
N MET A 330 -8.23 8.77 48.36
CA MET A 330 -6.91 8.97 49.02
C MET A 330 -7.04 10.05 50.11
N ALA A 331 -7.70 9.72 51.21
CA ALA A 331 -7.60 10.44 52.48
C ALA A 331 -7.80 9.42 53.62
N GLU A 332 -6.96 8.39 53.67
CA GLU A 332 -6.80 7.49 54.83
C GLU A 332 -5.63 6.52 54.55
N LEU A 333 -4.41 7.04 54.71
CA LEU A 333 -3.19 6.29 54.97
C LEU A 333 -2.19 7.30 55.56
N ASN A 334 -2.50 7.73 56.78
CA ASN A 334 -1.57 8.12 57.84
C ASN A 334 -2.34 8.31 59.15
#